data_AF-A0A2V6LGH1-F1
#
_entry.id   AF-A0A2V6LGH1-F1
#
_cell.length_a   1.000
_cell.length_b   1.000
_cell.length_c   1.000
_cell.angle_alpha   90.00
_cell.angle_beta   90.00
_cell.angle_gamma   90.00
#
_symmetry.space_group_name_H-M   'P 1'
#
loop_
_entity.id
_entity.type
_entity.pdbx_description
1 polymer ?
#
loop_
_entity_poly.entity_id
_entity_poly.type
_entity_poly.pdbx_seq_one_letter_code
_entity_poly.pdbx_strand_id
1 'polypeptide(L)'
;RGACTFSTKVRNAIAAGALGVVVINNVAGDPIGMAKDGLGGDDLPAVMISKNDGAALRAANPDDASADATLHEFVSTGNQDILAGFSSQGPTTPDMLIKPDLTSVGVNVLSSITCVGKGSDCPGDGSGWAFFQGTSMSTPHIAGSAAVLLGLHPTWSPAQVKSALVNRADLVVKDAITGLHDIGPTAQGAGRENLSVAADATTWLDPVSASFGKVAVGHPTSLNITLSNPTGSPETFTVSVTKFTPDTFGGTVLSIYDAGTLSSGDDRITVPGSVTVPANGSTTMTVTVNSSNGDVVQGWINLDGPGSNDLHFAYYAQVGK
;
A
#
# COMPACT_ATOMS: atom_id res chain seq x y z
N ARG A 1 13.64 16.97 7.67
CA ARG A 1 13.79 15.52 7.96
C ARG A 1 15.05 15.00 7.26
N GLY A 2 15.74 13.99 7.78
CA GLY A 2 16.99 13.49 7.16
C GLY A 2 17.89 12.73 8.13
N ALA A 3 19.20 12.85 7.95
CA ALA A 3 20.24 11.99 8.54
C ALA A 3 20.32 11.87 10.07
N CYS A 4 19.67 12.77 10.83
CA CYS A 4 19.66 12.73 12.29
C CYS A 4 18.23 12.82 12.84
N THR A 5 18.04 12.36 14.07
CA THR A 5 16.74 12.35 14.78
C THR A 5 16.16 13.75 14.90
N PHE A 6 14.83 13.84 15.10
CA PHE A 6 14.17 15.13 15.33
C PHE A 6 14.69 15.79 16.62
N SER A 7 14.83 15.04 17.71
CA SER A 7 15.41 15.53 18.97
C SER A 7 16.82 16.10 18.81
N THR A 8 17.69 15.48 18.01
CA THR A 8 19.02 16.06 17.72
C THR A 8 18.92 17.38 16.96
N LYS A 9 18.00 17.50 16.01
CA LYS A 9 17.77 18.77 15.28
C LYS A 9 17.29 19.87 16.22
N VAL A 10 16.36 19.54 17.11
CA VAL A 10 15.79 20.48 18.09
C VAL A 10 16.86 20.92 19.09
N ARG A 11 17.65 20.00 19.64
CA ARG A 11 18.79 20.32 20.53
C ARG A 11 19.80 21.26 19.88
N ASN A 12 20.14 21.03 18.62
CA ASN A 12 21.05 21.91 17.89
C ASN A 12 20.45 23.32 17.69
N ALA A 13 19.14 23.42 17.43
CA ALA A 13 18.46 24.70 17.31
C ALA A 13 18.43 25.47 18.64
N ILE A 14 18.17 24.77 19.76
CA ILE A 14 18.25 25.34 21.11
C ILE A 14 19.65 25.89 21.37
N ALA A 15 20.70 25.13 21.07
CA ALA A 15 22.09 25.56 21.25
C ALA A 15 22.46 26.80 20.40
N ALA A 16 21.75 27.01 19.29
CA ALA A 16 21.89 28.19 18.44
C ALA A 16 21.00 29.38 18.87
N GLY A 17 20.23 29.26 19.96
CA GLY A 17 19.36 30.31 20.47
C GLY A 17 18.02 30.44 19.75
N ALA A 18 17.57 29.40 19.04
CA ALA A 18 16.28 29.41 18.35
C ALA A 18 15.09 29.42 19.34
N LEU A 19 14.01 30.09 18.95
CA LEU A 19 12.74 30.13 19.71
C LEU A 19 11.73 29.06 19.27
N GLY A 20 11.98 28.41 18.13
CA GLY A 20 11.13 27.38 17.55
C GLY A 20 11.82 26.68 16.38
N VAL A 21 11.28 25.53 15.96
CA VAL A 21 11.81 24.74 14.84
C VAL A 21 10.70 24.39 13.85
N VAL A 22 10.89 24.76 12.59
CA VAL A 22 10.09 24.24 11.48
C VAL A 22 10.89 23.16 10.77
N VAL A 23 10.48 21.90 10.94
CA VAL A 23 11.09 20.77 10.26
C VAL A 23 10.37 20.53 8.94
N ILE A 24 11.11 20.59 7.84
CA ILE A 24 10.55 20.33 6.51
C ILE A 24 10.61 18.82 6.21
N ASN A 25 9.50 18.20 5.82
CA ASN A 25 9.48 16.79 5.39
C ASN A 25 10.37 16.60 4.14
N ASN A 26 11.00 15.43 4.00
CA ASN A 26 11.93 15.14 2.89
C ASN A 26 11.33 14.19 1.82
N VAL A 27 10.11 13.71 2.04
CA VAL A 27 9.31 12.92 1.10
C VAL A 27 7.94 13.60 0.90
N ALA A 28 7.20 13.21 -0.14
CA ALA A 28 5.83 13.65 -0.33
C ALA A 28 4.90 13.08 0.76
N GLY A 29 3.68 13.61 0.82
CA GLY A 29 2.70 13.27 1.84
C GLY A 29 2.68 14.25 3.01
N ASP A 30 1.89 13.88 4.01
CA ASP A 30 1.58 14.74 5.14
C ASP A 30 2.77 14.94 6.08
N PRO A 31 2.79 16.07 6.81
CA PRO A 31 3.58 16.17 8.02
C PRO A 31 3.28 14.99 8.96
N ILE A 32 4.31 14.53 9.66
CA ILE A 32 4.19 13.43 10.60
C ILE A 32 4.52 13.89 12.02
N GLY A 33 4.02 13.15 13.00
CA GLY A 33 4.45 13.29 14.39
C GLY A 33 5.97 13.15 14.52
N MET A 34 6.61 14.13 15.15
CA MET A 34 8.05 14.09 15.41
C MET A 34 8.32 13.38 16.73
N ALA A 35 8.60 12.09 16.67
CA ALA A 35 8.95 11.30 17.86
C ALA A 35 10.21 11.85 18.54
N LYS A 36 10.16 11.91 19.88
CA LYS A 36 11.30 12.22 20.74
C LYS A 36 12.18 10.98 20.95
N ASP A 37 13.47 11.19 21.14
CA ASP A 37 14.43 10.12 21.44
C ASP A 37 14.49 9.72 22.93
N GLY A 38 13.76 10.44 23.80
CA GLY A 38 13.69 10.16 25.24
C GLY A 38 14.95 10.56 26.03
N LEU A 39 15.88 11.30 25.42
CA LEU A 39 17.10 11.77 26.09
C LEU A 39 16.93 13.14 26.76
N GLY A 40 15.78 13.79 26.57
CA GLY A 40 15.48 15.13 27.06
C GLY A 40 16.27 16.25 26.35
N GLY A 41 15.98 17.50 26.73
CA GLY A 41 16.66 18.69 26.22
C GLY A 41 16.21 19.12 24.82
N ASP A 42 15.10 18.58 24.32
CA ASP A 42 14.47 18.93 23.05
C ASP A 42 13.12 19.65 23.24
N ASP A 43 12.99 20.41 24.34
CA ASP A 43 11.76 21.10 24.76
C ASP A 43 11.60 22.49 24.12
N LEU A 44 11.74 22.54 22.80
CA LEU A 44 11.48 23.73 21.99
C LEU A 44 10.24 23.48 21.11
N PRO A 45 9.33 24.47 20.92
CA PRO A 45 8.22 24.31 20.00
C PRO A 45 8.71 23.91 18.61
N ALA A 46 8.29 22.73 18.16
CA ALA A 46 8.72 22.17 16.90
C ALA A 46 7.51 21.67 16.11
N VAL A 47 7.40 22.09 14.86
CA VAL A 47 6.34 21.64 13.95
C VAL A 47 6.96 21.06 12.69
N MET A 48 6.31 20.05 12.11
CA MET A 48 6.66 19.59 10.78
C MET A 48 5.72 20.23 9.75
N ILE A 49 6.27 20.62 8.60
CA ILE A 49 5.51 21.02 7.43
C ILE A 49 5.81 20.11 6.24
N SER A 50 4.93 20.12 5.24
CA SER A 50 5.09 19.29 4.04
C SER A 50 6.36 19.69 3.27
N LYS A 51 6.82 18.80 2.38
CA LYS A 51 7.95 19.10 1.50
C LYS A 51 7.65 20.31 0.60
N ASN A 52 6.42 20.42 0.11
CA ASN A 52 5.97 21.51 -0.78
C ASN A 52 5.89 22.84 -0.03
N ASP A 53 5.29 22.86 1.15
CA ASP A 53 5.22 24.07 1.98
C ASP A 53 6.63 24.53 2.37
N GLY A 54 7.53 23.59 2.68
CA GLY A 54 8.92 23.91 2.98
C GLY A 54 9.70 24.44 1.77
N ALA A 55 9.37 24.01 0.56
CA ALA A 55 9.95 24.58 -0.67
C ALA A 55 9.42 26.00 -0.91
N ALA A 56 8.11 26.21 -0.75
CA ALA A 56 7.48 27.53 -0.85
C ALA A 56 8.04 28.51 0.20
N LEU A 57 8.18 28.06 1.45
CA LEU A 57 8.74 28.87 2.54
C LEU A 57 10.19 29.30 2.26
N ARG A 58 11.04 28.37 1.77
CA ARG A 58 12.41 28.70 1.38
C ARG A 58 12.49 29.65 0.19
N ALA A 59 11.60 29.48 -0.79
CA ALA A 59 11.55 30.36 -1.96
C ALA A 59 11.07 31.77 -1.58
N ALA A 60 10.12 31.88 -0.67
CA ALA A 60 9.63 33.17 -0.16
C ALA A 60 10.69 33.90 0.68
N ASN A 61 11.54 33.16 1.40
CA ASN A 61 12.60 33.68 2.29
C ASN A 61 12.15 34.93 3.07
N PRO A 62 11.06 34.85 3.85
CA PRO A 62 10.51 36.01 4.52
C PRO A 62 11.45 36.48 5.63
N ASP A 63 11.54 37.79 5.84
CA ASP A 63 12.29 38.39 6.96
C ASP A 63 11.63 38.06 8.31
N ASP A 64 10.30 38.02 8.33
CA ASP A 64 9.47 37.64 9.49
C ASP A 64 8.49 36.52 9.10
N ALA A 65 8.32 35.53 9.97
CA ALA A 65 7.32 34.47 9.81
C ALA A 65 6.44 34.35 11.05
N SER A 66 5.12 34.47 10.88
CA SER A 66 4.12 34.17 11.91
C SER A 66 3.38 32.89 11.55
N ALA A 67 3.13 32.02 12.53
CA ALA A 67 2.29 30.84 12.36
C ALA A 67 1.06 30.98 13.28
N ASP A 68 -0.12 31.04 12.68
CA ASP A 68 -1.39 30.86 13.40
C ASP A 68 -1.79 29.38 13.31
N ALA A 69 -1.97 28.74 14.46
CA ALA A 69 -2.44 27.37 14.54
C ALA A 69 -3.96 27.36 14.66
N THR A 70 -4.65 26.87 13.63
CA THR A 70 -6.05 26.47 13.75
C THR A 70 -6.10 24.98 14.02
N LEU A 71 -6.71 24.58 15.14
CA LEU A 71 -6.89 23.17 15.47
C LEU A 71 -8.06 22.61 14.65
N HIS A 72 -7.76 21.67 13.77
CA HIS A 72 -8.74 20.87 13.06
C HIS A 72 -8.76 19.47 13.68
N GLU A 73 -9.95 18.97 14.02
CA GLU A 73 -10.13 17.62 14.57
C GLU A 73 -9.77 16.55 13.52
N PHE A 74 -10.11 16.81 12.25
CA PHE A 74 -9.70 16.00 11.10
C PHE A 74 -9.17 16.91 10.00
N VAL A 75 -7.97 16.60 9.51
CA VAL A 75 -7.40 17.24 8.33
C VAL A 75 -7.48 16.23 7.20
N SER A 76 -8.39 16.46 6.25
CA SER A 76 -8.33 15.75 4.97
C SER A 76 -7.27 16.42 4.11
N THR A 77 -6.24 15.67 3.77
CA THR A 77 -5.18 16.13 2.88
C THR A 77 -5.42 15.55 1.50
N GLY A 78 -4.87 16.20 0.47
CA GLY A 78 -4.86 15.63 -0.89
C GLY A 78 -3.92 14.41 -1.04
N ASN A 79 -3.39 13.88 0.07
CA ASN A 79 -2.37 12.83 0.11
C ASN A 79 -2.95 11.44 0.43
N GLN A 80 -4.23 11.23 0.14
CA GLN A 80 -4.84 9.90 0.15
C GLN A 80 -4.23 9.00 -0.92
N ASP A 81 -4.23 7.69 -0.68
CA ASP A 81 -3.80 6.67 -1.64
C ASP A 81 -2.36 6.82 -2.14
N ILE A 82 -1.47 7.30 -1.27
CA ILE A 82 -0.04 7.34 -1.53
C ILE A 82 0.64 6.24 -0.70
N LEU A 83 1.44 5.39 -1.35
CA LEU A 83 2.21 4.38 -0.65
C LEU A 83 3.19 5.04 0.31
N ALA A 84 3.26 4.55 1.54
CA ALA A 84 4.26 5.02 2.48
C ALA A 84 5.67 4.67 1.97
N GLY A 85 6.56 5.67 1.87
CA GLY A 85 7.94 5.45 1.40
C GLY A 85 8.81 4.56 2.30
N PHE A 86 8.31 4.15 3.47
CA PHE A 86 8.94 3.16 4.35
C PHE A 86 8.35 1.75 4.19
N SER A 87 7.26 1.58 3.44
CA SER A 87 6.60 0.28 3.27
C SER A 87 7.55 -0.69 2.57
N SER A 88 7.75 -1.85 3.16
CA SER A 88 8.57 -2.90 2.56
C SER A 88 7.90 -3.40 1.28
N GLN A 89 8.72 -3.60 0.26
CA GLN A 89 8.29 -4.09 -1.04
C GLN A 89 8.87 -5.48 -1.26
N GLY A 90 8.13 -6.30 -2.01
CA GLY A 90 8.64 -7.54 -2.54
C GLY A 90 9.55 -7.33 -3.75
N PRO A 91 9.80 -8.39 -4.51
CA PRO A 91 9.34 -9.76 -4.24
C PRO A 91 10.06 -10.38 -3.03
N THR A 92 9.60 -11.54 -2.55
CA THR A 92 10.28 -12.26 -1.46
C THR A 92 11.64 -12.78 -1.91
N THR A 93 12.58 -12.92 -0.97
CA THR A 93 13.88 -13.56 -1.22
C THR A 93 13.96 -14.88 -0.45
N PRO A 94 14.44 -15.99 -1.05
CA PRO A 94 15.02 -16.11 -2.39
C PRO A 94 14.03 -16.48 -3.51
N ASP A 95 12.77 -16.77 -3.18
CA ASP A 95 11.80 -17.42 -4.06
C ASP A 95 11.15 -16.49 -5.09
N MET A 96 11.33 -15.18 -4.95
CA MET A 96 10.80 -14.15 -5.84
C MET A 96 9.26 -14.15 -5.94
N LEU A 97 8.57 -14.45 -4.84
CA LEU A 97 7.11 -14.47 -4.80
C LEU A 97 6.55 -13.07 -4.54
N ILE A 98 5.30 -12.83 -4.96
CA ILE A 98 4.66 -11.55 -4.74
C ILE A 98 4.37 -11.33 -3.24
N LYS A 99 4.86 -10.20 -2.72
CA LYS A 99 4.45 -9.61 -1.45
C LYS A 99 4.57 -8.09 -1.55
N PRO A 100 3.75 -7.31 -0.83
CA PRO A 100 2.66 -7.74 0.08
C PRO A 100 1.45 -8.35 -0.65
N ASP A 101 0.46 -8.88 0.08
CA ASP A 101 -0.79 -9.38 -0.54
C ASP A 101 -1.74 -8.24 -0.92
N LEU A 102 -1.83 -7.21 -0.07
CA LEU A 102 -2.64 -6.00 -0.24
C LEU A 102 -2.05 -4.86 0.62
N THR A 103 -2.54 -3.64 0.42
CA THR A 103 -2.16 -2.42 1.14
C THR A 103 -3.30 -1.93 2.04
N SER A 104 -2.98 -1.20 3.11
CA SER A 104 -3.96 -0.56 3.99
C SER A 104 -3.40 0.65 4.74
N VAL A 105 -4.29 1.43 5.35
CA VAL A 105 -3.99 2.67 6.08
C VAL A 105 -2.94 2.42 7.17
N GLY A 106 -1.80 3.11 7.05
CA GLY A 106 -0.67 2.94 7.95
C GLY A 106 0.14 4.20 8.22
N VAL A 107 -0.31 5.38 7.79
CA VAL A 107 0.37 6.66 8.03
C VAL A 107 -0.56 7.56 8.83
N ASN A 108 -0.04 8.24 9.85
CA ASN A 108 -0.79 9.13 10.72
C ASN A 108 -2.06 8.46 11.29
N VAL A 109 -1.91 7.25 11.83
CA VAL A 109 -2.99 6.52 12.50
C VAL A 109 -3.05 6.93 13.97
N LEU A 110 -4.16 7.55 14.37
CA LEU A 110 -4.45 7.86 15.77
C LEU A 110 -4.87 6.59 16.51
N SER A 111 -4.19 6.24 17.59
CA SER A 111 -4.60 5.13 18.44
C SER A 111 -4.18 5.32 19.90
N SER A 112 -4.74 4.48 20.76
CA SER A 112 -4.51 4.51 22.20
C SER A 112 -3.09 4.09 22.56
N ILE A 113 -2.52 4.72 23.58
CA ILE A 113 -1.21 4.43 24.17
C ILE A 113 -1.29 4.43 25.69
N THR A 114 -0.29 3.84 26.36
CA THR A 114 -0.23 3.72 27.82
C THR A 114 0.35 4.97 28.51
N CYS A 115 0.16 6.15 27.92
CA CYS A 115 0.79 7.41 28.34
C CYS A 115 -0.15 8.39 29.07
N VAL A 116 -1.30 7.94 29.53
CA VAL A 116 -2.19 8.77 30.37
C VAL A 116 -1.45 9.19 31.65
N GLY A 117 -1.32 10.50 31.87
CA GLY A 117 -0.66 11.06 33.06
C GLY A 117 0.85 10.82 33.15
N LYS A 118 1.50 10.37 32.07
CA LYS A 118 2.96 10.19 32.02
C LYS A 118 3.65 11.50 31.59
N GLY A 119 4.92 11.64 31.98
CA GLY A 119 5.74 12.84 31.72
C GLY A 119 6.11 13.03 30.24
N SER A 120 6.94 14.04 29.98
CA SER A 120 7.37 14.50 28.64
C SER A 120 8.08 13.45 27.77
N ASP A 121 8.51 12.34 28.35
CA ASP A 121 9.16 11.22 27.64
C ASP A 121 8.15 10.31 26.93
N CYS A 122 6.86 10.49 27.22
CA CYS A 122 5.78 9.74 26.59
C CYS A 122 5.28 10.46 25.32
N PRO A 123 5.09 9.75 24.19
CA PRO A 123 4.49 10.35 23.00
C PRO A 123 3.04 10.81 23.27
N GLY A 124 2.57 11.79 22.48
CA GLY A 124 1.22 12.35 22.59
C GLY A 124 1.13 13.59 23.49
N ASP A 125 -0.10 14.01 23.82
CA ASP A 125 -0.43 15.18 24.64
C ASP A 125 -0.83 14.83 26.08
N GLY A 126 -0.57 13.58 26.51
CA GLY A 126 -0.97 13.05 27.81
C GLY A 126 -2.42 12.55 27.89
N SER A 127 -3.21 12.67 26.80
CA SER A 127 -4.58 12.12 26.71
C SER A 127 -4.64 10.59 26.67
N GLY A 128 -3.50 9.92 26.45
CA GLY A 128 -3.46 8.49 26.14
C GLY A 128 -3.67 8.18 24.67
N TRP A 129 -3.60 9.17 23.78
CA TRP A 129 -3.66 8.99 22.33
C TRP A 129 -2.43 9.56 21.65
N ALA A 130 -1.99 8.93 20.57
CA ALA A 130 -0.96 9.47 19.69
C ALA A 130 -1.09 8.95 18.26
N PHE A 131 -0.55 9.75 17.33
CA PHE A 131 -0.40 9.35 15.94
C PHE A 131 0.88 8.51 15.77
N PHE A 132 0.71 7.35 15.14
CA PHE A 132 1.82 6.50 14.69
C PHE A 132 1.70 6.18 13.21
N GLN A 133 2.77 5.62 12.66
CA GLN A 133 2.85 5.18 11.29
C GLN A 133 3.70 3.93 11.19
N GLY A 134 3.35 3.06 10.26
CA GLY A 134 3.99 1.79 10.03
C GLY A 134 3.03 0.79 9.41
N THR A 135 3.57 -0.24 8.76
CA THR A 135 2.77 -1.41 8.40
C THR A 135 2.21 -2.11 9.65
N SER A 136 2.83 -1.91 10.82
CA SER A 136 2.26 -2.27 12.13
C SER A 136 0.91 -1.62 12.42
N MET A 137 0.59 -0.48 11.79
CA MET A 137 -0.72 0.18 11.89
C MET A 137 -1.67 -0.28 10.77
N SER A 138 -1.16 -0.65 9.59
CA SER A 138 -1.96 -1.29 8.53
C SER A 138 -2.46 -2.69 8.92
N THR A 139 -1.61 -3.52 9.54
CA THR A 139 -1.95 -4.88 9.95
C THR A 139 -3.22 -4.99 10.80
N PRO A 140 -3.42 -4.19 11.89
CA PRO A 140 -4.64 -4.26 12.68
C PRO A 140 -5.90 -3.78 11.93
N HIS A 141 -5.79 -2.88 10.93
CA HIS A 141 -6.93 -2.54 10.06
C HIS A 141 -7.40 -3.75 9.24
N ILE A 142 -6.45 -4.50 8.67
CA ILE A 142 -6.77 -5.75 7.94
C ILE A 142 -7.28 -6.83 8.90
N ALA A 143 -6.71 -6.97 10.09
CA ALA A 143 -7.19 -7.92 11.09
C ALA A 143 -8.63 -7.59 11.55
N GLY A 144 -8.95 -6.31 11.75
CA GLY A 144 -10.30 -5.85 12.04
C GLY A 144 -11.26 -6.12 10.88
N SER A 145 -10.82 -5.89 9.64
CA SER A 145 -11.58 -6.22 8.43
C SER A 145 -11.90 -7.70 8.35
N ALA A 146 -10.92 -8.57 8.59
CA ALA A 146 -11.12 -10.02 8.66
C ALA A 146 -12.11 -10.41 9.78
N ALA A 147 -12.06 -9.77 10.94
CA ALA A 147 -13.01 -10.01 12.03
C ALA A 147 -14.44 -9.60 11.65
N VAL A 148 -14.62 -8.46 10.95
CA VAL A 148 -15.93 -8.05 10.42
C VAL A 148 -16.46 -9.07 9.43
N LEU A 149 -15.63 -9.54 8.50
CA LEU A 149 -16.02 -10.57 7.54
C LEU A 149 -16.43 -11.87 8.23
N LEU A 150 -15.71 -12.31 9.26
CA LEU A 150 -16.07 -13.49 10.05
C LEU A 150 -17.34 -13.27 10.89
N GLY A 151 -17.64 -12.04 11.30
CA GLY A 151 -18.89 -11.69 11.97
C GLY A 151 -20.09 -11.76 11.03
N LEU A 152 -19.93 -11.31 9.78
CA LEU A 152 -20.96 -11.37 8.74
C LEU A 152 -21.12 -12.78 8.15
N HIS A 153 -20.02 -13.51 8.02
CA HIS A 153 -19.94 -14.82 7.38
C HIS A 153 -19.18 -15.84 8.23
N PRO A 154 -19.79 -16.37 9.32
CA PRO A 154 -19.10 -17.21 10.30
C PRO A 154 -18.56 -18.54 9.75
N THR A 155 -19.02 -18.96 8.56
CA THR A 155 -18.62 -20.22 7.91
C THR A 155 -17.48 -20.03 6.92
N TRP A 156 -17.05 -18.80 6.63
CA TRP A 156 -15.92 -18.57 5.73
C TRP A 156 -14.63 -19.09 6.35
N SER A 157 -13.87 -19.82 5.55
CA SER A 157 -12.52 -20.25 5.90
C SER A 157 -11.53 -19.08 5.84
N PRO A 158 -10.35 -19.19 6.48
CA PRO A 158 -9.30 -18.17 6.36
C PRO A 158 -8.89 -17.86 4.92
N ALA A 159 -8.92 -18.87 4.02
CA ALA A 159 -8.61 -18.68 2.60
C ALA A 159 -9.69 -17.86 1.89
N GLN A 160 -10.98 -18.07 2.22
CA GLN A 160 -12.09 -17.29 1.68
C GLN A 160 -12.04 -15.84 2.17
N VAL A 161 -11.80 -15.62 3.47
CA VAL A 161 -11.59 -14.28 4.03
C VAL A 161 -10.42 -13.58 3.35
N LYS A 162 -9.31 -14.28 3.14
CA LYS A 162 -8.15 -13.74 2.42
C LYS A 162 -8.49 -13.37 0.99
N SER A 163 -9.17 -14.25 0.25
CA SER A 163 -9.58 -13.97 -1.13
C SER A 163 -10.58 -12.80 -1.20
N ALA A 164 -11.51 -12.70 -0.27
CA ALA A 164 -12.45 -11.58 -0.16
C ALA A 164 -11.69 -10.24 -0.09
N LEU A 165 -10.70 -10.14 0.79
CA LEU A 165 -9.93 -8.92 1.04
C LEU A 165 -8.94 -8.60 -0.08
N VAL A 166 -8.22 -9.61 -0.57
CA VAL A 166 -7.15 -9.41 -1.57
C VAL A 166 -7.75 -9.16 -2.95
N ASN A 167 -8.72 -9.97 -3.38
CA ASN A 167 -9.14 -9.98 -4.78
C ASN A 167 -10.20 -8.94 -5.14
N ARG A 168 -10.55 -8.07 -4.18
CA ARG A 168 -11.48 -6.94 -4.34
C ARG A 168 -10.86 -5.62 -3.86
N ALA A 169 -9.53 -5.56 -3.82
CA ALA A 169 -8.79 -4.38 -3.35
C ALA A 169 -8.69 -3.30 -4.44
N ASP A 170 -8.84 -2.03 -4.11
CA ASP A 170 -8.83 -0.96 -5.10
C ASP A 170 -7.41 -0.67 -5.61
N LEU A 171 -7.21 -0.68 -6.94
CA LEU A 171 -5.96 -0.27 -7.60
C LEU A 171 -5.85 1.25 -7.75
N VAL A 172 -5.80 1.94 -6.61
CA VAL A 172 -5.78 3.41 -6.55
C VAL A 172 -4.48 3.99 -5.99
N VAL A 173 -3.59 3.13 -5.47
CA VAL A 173 -2.39 3.57 -4.76
C VAL A 173 -1.33 4.13 -5.72
N LYS A 174 -0.71 5.24 -5.32
CA LYS A 174 0.30 5.99 -6.07
C LYS A 174 1.66 6.01 -5.39
N ASP A 175 2.68 6.39 -6.14
CA ASP A 175 4.08 6.37 -5.72
C ASP A 175 4.37 7.28 -4.52
N ALA A 176 5.29 6.85 -3.67
CA ALA A 176 5.63 7.52 -2.42
C ALA A 176 6.34 8.89 -2.58
N ILE A 177 6.78 9.25 -3.79
CA ILE A 177 7.69 10.37 -4.03
C ILE A 177 6.97 11.57 -4.63
N THR A 178 6.08 11.33 -5.58
CA THR A 178 5.29 12.36 -6.26
C THR A 178 3.80 12.23 -5.98
N GLY A 179 3.31 11.02 -5.68
CA GLY A 179 1.88 10.73 -5.54
C GLY A 179 1.14 10.77 -6.88
N LEU A 180 1.84 10.66 -8.01
CA LEU A 180 1.26 10.83 -9.35
C LEU A 180 1.27 9.54 -10.16
N HIS A 181 2.24 8.67 -9.92
CA HIS A 181 2.48 7.50 -10.75
C HIS A 181 1.90 6.23 -10.13
N ASP A 182 1.52 5.26 -10.98
CA ASP A 182 1.10 3.95 -10.51
C ASP A 182 2.27 3.22 -9.85
N ILE A 183 1.97 2.19 -9.06
CA ILE A 183 2.99 1.35 -8.43
C ILE A 183 2.78 -0.13 -8.70
N GLY A 184 3.86 -0.87 -8.66
CA GLY A 184 3.86 -2.28 -9.03
C GLY A 184 3.19 -3.19 -8.02
N PRO A 185 2.81 -4.41 -8.44
CA PRO A 185 2.21 -5.41 -7.56
C PRO A 185 3.15 -5.85 -6.43
N THR A 186 4.46 -5.71 -6.57
CA THR A 186 5.45 -5.93 -5.49
C THR A 186 5.46 -4.83 -4.43
N ALA A 187 4.88 -3.66 -4.71
CA ALA A 187 4.76 -2.58 -3.75
C ALA A 187 3.38 -2.56 -3.07
N GLN A 188 2.30 -2.77 -3.82
CA GLN A 188 0.93 -2.66 -3.30
C GLN A 188 0.14 -3.97 -3.15
N GLY A 189 0.67 -5.08 -3.68
CA GLY A 189 -0.08 -6.34 -3.80
C GLY A 189 -1.25 -6.18 -4.77
N ALA A 190 -2.43 -6.63 -4.36
CA ALA A 190 -3.65 -6.48 -5.14
C ALA A 190 -4.28 -5.07 -5.08
N GLY A 191 -3.76 -4.16 -4.25
CA GLY A 191 -4.29 -2.80 -4.08
C GLY A 191 -4.64 -2.48 -2.63
N ARG A 192 -5.32 -1.35 -2.41
CA ARG A 192 -5.82 -0.92 -1.10
C ARG A 192 -7.08 -1.72 -0.73
N GLU A 193 -7.19 -2.18 0.50
CA GLU A 193 -8.38 -2.88 0.99
C GLU A 193 -9.68 -2.09 0.77
N ASN A 194 -10.75 -2.82 0.43
CA ASN A 194 -12.11 -2.29 0.31
C ASN A 194 -13.08 -3.24 1.03
N LEU A 195 -13.25 -3.03 2.33
CA LEU A 195 -14.07 -3.90 3.17
C LEU A 195 -15.55 -3.94 2.74
N SER A 196 -16.09 -2.82 2.27
CA SER A 196 -17.48 -2.76 1.78
C SER A 196 -17.72 -3.71 0.61
N VAL A 197 -16.77 -3.79 -0.34
CA VAL A 197 -16.89 -4.70 -1.48
C VAL A 197 -16.55 -6.13 -1.07
N ALA A 198 -15.56 -6.32 -0.19
CA ALA A 198 -15.19 -7.64 0.33
C ALA A 198 -16.31 -8.31 1.14
N ALA A 199 -17.16 -7.53 1.82
CA ALA A 199 -18.26 -8.03 2.64
C ALA A 199 -19.34 -8.76 1.83
N ASP A 200 -19.52 -8.39 0.57
CA ASP A 200 -20.54 -8.97 -0.31
C ASP A 200 -19.95 -10.02 -1.28
N ALA A 201 -18.75 -10.51 -0.98
CA ALA A 201 -18.04 -11.46 -1.83
C ALA A 201 -18.81 -12.79 -2.03
N THR A 202 -19.04 -13.15 -3.30
CA THR A 202 -19.72 -14.40 -3.68
C THR A 202 -18.81 -15.41 -4.37
N THR A 203 -17.59 -15.03 -4.79
CA THR A 203 -16.64 -15.92 -5.46
C THR A 203 -15.23 -15.79 -4.87
N TRP A 204 -14.53 -16.94 -4.77
CA TRP A 204 -13.22 -17.10 -4.14
C TRP A 204 -12.15 -17.53 -5.14
N LEU A 205 -10.94 -17.01 -4.98
CA LEU A 205 -9.74 -17.40 -5.70
C LEU A 205 -8.75 -18.14 -4.78
N ASP A 206 -8.20 -19.25 -5.26
CA ASP A 206 -7.08 -19.95 -4.62
C ASP A 206 -6.07 -20.46 -5.67
N PRO A 207 -4.81 -19.98 -5.67
CA PRO A 207 -4.28 -18.91 -4.81
C PRO A 207 -4.85 -17.53 -5.14
N VAL A 208 -4.68 -16.57 -4.23
CA VAL A 208 -5.15 -15.17 -4.41
C VAL A 208 -4.25 -14.32 -5.31
N SER A 209 -3.14 -14.89 -5.81
CA SER A 209 -2.18 -14.25 -6.72
C SER A 209 -1.45 -15.30 -7.55
N ALA A 210 -0.98 -14.92 -8.74
CA ALA A 210 -0.17 -15.77 -9.61
C ALA A 210 1.32 -15.44 -9.44
N SER A 211 1.94 -16.04 -8.43
CA SER A 211 3.40 -15.91 -8.18
C SER A 211 4.17 -17.03 -8.87
N PHE A 212 4.78 -16.73 -10.01
CA PHE A 212 5.59 -17.69 -10.74
C PHE A 212 7.02 -17.82 -10.19
N GLY A 213 7.47 -16.84 -9.40
CA GLY A 213 8.85 -16.81 -8.91
C GLY A 213 9.84 -16.64 -10.07
N LYS A 214 10.93 -17.40 -10.03
CA LYS A 214 11.93 -17.44 -11.11
C LYS A 214 11.48 -18.40 -12.21
N VAL A 215 11.41 -17.92 -13.45
CA VAL A 215 11.06 -18.72 -14.64
C VAL A 215 12.17 -18.63 -15.68
N ALA A 216 12.33 -19.68 -16.49
CA ALA A 216 13.37 -19.70 -17.52
C ALA A 216 12.94 -18.91 -18.77
N VAL A 217 13.90 -18.22 -19.41
CA VAL A 217 13.68 -17.50 -20.67
C VAL A 217 13.21 -18.48 -21.75
N GLY A 218 12.15 -18.13 -22.47
CA GLY A 218 11.58 -18.90 -23.57
C GLY A 218 10.86 -20.19 -23.15
N HIS A 219 10.61 -20.40 -21.86
CA HIS A 219 9.93 -21.58 -21.34
C HIS A 219 8.57 -21.20 -20.74
N PRO A 220 7.45 -21.50 -21.42
CA PRO A 220 6.12 -21.28 -20.87
C PRO A 220 5.97 -21.97 -19.52
N THR A 221 5.56 -21.21 -18.51
CA THR A 221 5.32 -21.70 -17.15
C THR A 221 3.90 -21.37 -16.75
N SER A 222 3.15 -22.36 -16.26
CA SER A 222 1.73 -22.20 -15.96
C SER A 222 1.44 -22.38 -14.47
N LEU A 223 0.46 -21.62 -13.98
CA LEU A 223 -0.15 -21.77 -12.66
C LEU A 223 -1.67 -21.85 -12.81
N ASN A 224 -2.28 -22.60 -11.91
CA ASN A 224 -3.73 -22.77 -11.86
C ASN A 224 -4.30 -21.92 -10.74
N ILE A 225 -5.28 -21.09 -11.07
CA ILE A 225 -6.12 -20.35 -10.13
C ILE A 225 -7.47 -21.03 -10.08
N THR A 226 -7.86 -21.53 -8.92
CA THR A 226 -9.18 -22.13 -8.70
C THR A 226 -10.17 -21.05 -8.32
N LEU A 227 -11.26 -20.94 -9.08
CA LEU A 227 -12.39 -20.10 -8.77
C LEU A 227 -13.48 -20.97 -8.14
N SER A 228 -14.02 -20.56 -7.00
CA SER A 228 -15.10 -21.27 -6.30
C SER A 228 -16.31 -20.38 -6.08
N ASN A 229 -17.49 -20.88 -6.48
CA ASN A 229 -18.77 -20.20 -6.41
C ASN A 229 -19.76 -21.02 -5.56
N PRO A 230 -19.97 -20.67 -4.27
CA PRO A 230 -20.96 -21.31 -3.41
C PRO A 230 -22.41 -20.90 -3.72
N THR A 231 -22.67 -19.99 -4.66
CA THR A 231 -24.04 -19.55 -4.95
C THR A 231 -24.82 -20.60 -5.75
N GLY A 232 -26.15 -20.50 -5.74
CA GLY A 232 -27.04 -21.39 -6.48
C GLY A 232 -27.10 -21.16 -7.99
N SER A 233 -26.34 -20.18 -8.52
CA SER A 233 -26.33 -19.85 -9.96
C SER A 233 -24.90 -19.82 -10.50
N PRO A 234 -24.65 -20.26 -11.74
CA PRO A 234 -23.34 -20.10 -12.36
C PRO A 234 -22.96 -18.63 -12.49
N GLU A 235 -21.67 -18.31 -12.27
CA GLU A 235 -21.12 -16.98 -12.49
C GLU A 235 -20.12 -17.03 -13.66
N THR A 236 -20.19 -16.06 -14.57
CA THR A 236 -19.27 -15.97 -15.71
C THR A 236 -18.50 -14.66 -15.64
N PHE A 237 -17.19 -14.74 -15.78
CA PHE A 237 -16.28 -13.60 -15.74
C PHE A 237 -15.64 -13.40 -17.10
N THR A 238 -15.61 -12.16 -17.58
CA THR A 238 -14.74 -11.77 -18.69
C THR A 238 -13.35 -11.54 -18.13
N VAL A 239 -12.32 -12.07 -18.80
CA VAL A 239 -10.95 -12.02 -18.28
C VAL A 239 -10.12 -11.06 -19.12
N SER A 240 -9.43 -10.14 -18.46
CA SER A 240 -8.51 -9.20 -19.08
C SER A 240 -7.19 -9.13 -18.31
N VAL A 241 -6.16 -8.57 -18.94
CA VAL A 241 -4.82 -8.41 -18.35
C VAL A 241 -4.48 -6.93 -18.30
N THR A 242 -3.96 -6.48 -17.16
CA THR A 242 -3.36 -5.16 -16.97
C THR A 242 -1.87 -5.35 -16.72
N LYS A 243 -1.03 -4.83 -17.61
CA LYS A 243 0.43 -4.85 -17.46
C LYS A 243 0.90 -3.66 -16.63
N PHE A 244 1.85 -3.93 -15.73
CA PHE A 244 2.64 -2.88 -15.08
C PHE A 244 4.02 -2.78 -15.72
N THR A 245 4.44 -1.56 -16.04
CA THR A 245 5.78 -1.26 -16.56
C THR A 245 6.48 -0.29 -15.63
N PRO A 246 7.56 -0.70 -14.93
CA PRO A 246 8.34 0.21 -14.10
C PRO A 246 8.95 1.35 -14.91
N ASP A 247 8.95 2.55 -14.33
CA ASP A 247 9.61 3.75 -14.90
C ASP A 247 10.15 4.63 -13.75
N THR A 248 11.23 5.34 -14.03
CA THR A 248 11.81 6.35 -13.13
C THR A 248 11.34 7.78 -13.46
N PHE A 249 10.63 7.95 -14.58
CA PHE A 249 10.14 9.24 -15.08
C PHE A 249 11.27 10.28 -15.18
N GLY A 250 12.36 9.88 -15.85
CA GLY A 250 13.58 10.71 -15.97
C GLY A 250 14.34 10.89 -14.65
N GLY A 251 14.22 9.96 -13.71
CA GLY A 251 14.87 10.03 -12.39
C GLY A 251 14.08 10.82 -11.35
N THR A 252 12.85 11.24 -11.66
CA THR A 252 11.95 11.91 -10.71
C THR A 252 11.57 10.99 -9.55
N VAL A 253 11.41 9.68 -9.84
CA VAL A 253 11.19 8.64 -8.86
C VAL A 253 12.31 7.61 -8.94
N LEU A 254 12.94 7.31 -7.81
CA LEU A 254 13.96 6.27 -7.74
C LEU A 254 13.32 4.88 -7.92
N SER A 255 13.98 3.97 -8.65
CA SER A 255 13.46 2.63 -8.92
C SER A 255 13.08 1.82 -7.67
N ILE A 256 13.68 2.14 -6.52
CA ILE A 256 13.36 1.49 -5.23
C ILE A 256 11.93 1.74 -4.74
N TYR A 257 11.20 2.68 -5.35
CA TYR A 257 9.81 2.99 -5.01
C TYR A 257 8.81 2.30 -5.94
N ASP A 258 9.29 1.51 -6.91
CA ASP A 258 8.49 0.67 -7.81
C ASP A 258 7.34 1.43 -8.49
N ALA A 259 7.63 2.66 -8.93
CA ALA A 259 6.71 3.48 -9.70
C ALA A 259 6.71 3.06 -11.18
N GLY A 260 5.61 3.34 -11.87
CA GLY A 260 5.46 2.98 -13.27
C GLY A 260 4.10 3.34 -13.84
N THR A 261 3.73 2.66 -14.91
CA THR A 261 2.48 2.89 -15.65
C THR A 261 1.72 1.60 -15.87
N LEU A 262 0.39 1.69 -15.78
CA LEU A 262 -0.51 0.62 -16.18
C LEU A 262 -0.90 0.72 -17.66
N SER A 263 -0.93 -0.42 -18.35
CA SER A 263 -1.43 -0.53 -19.73
C SER A 263 -2.27 -1.79 -19.90
N SER A 264 -3.24 -1.76 -20.80
CA SER A 264 -4.04 -2.94 -21.15
C SER A 264 -3.20 -3.97 -21.91
N GLY A 265 -3.38 -5.25 -21.58
CA GLY A 265 -2.73 -6.39 -22.21
C GLY A 265 -1.30 -6.64 -21.77
N ASP A 266 -0.87 -7.90 -21.86
CA ASP A 266 0.53 -8.31 -21.77
C ASP A 266 0.73 -9.55 -22.65
N ASP A 267 1.41 -9.41 -23.80
CA ASP A 267 1.61 -10.51 -24.76
C ASP A 267 2.42 -11.69 -24.17
N ARG A 268 3.05 -11.48 -23.00
CA ARG A 268 3.79 -12.50 -22.25
C ARG A 268 2.89 -13.33 -21.33
N ILE A 269 1.63 -12.93 -21.15
CA ILE A 269 0.64 -13.61 -20.32
C ILE A 269 -0.46 -14.21 -21.19
N THR A 270 -0.74 -15.50 -21.00
CA THR A 270 -1.86 -16.20 -21.63
C THR A 270 -2.87 -16.61 -20.57
N VAL A 271 -4.12 -16.19 -20.77
CA VAL A 271 -5.31 -16.50 -19.95
C VAL A 271 -6.49 -16.80 -20.89
N PRO A 272 -7.52 -17.55 -20.47
CA PRO A 272 -8.76 -17.64 -21.25
C PRO A 272 -9.43 -16.27 -21.35
N GLY A 273 -10.21 -16.01 -22.41
CA GLY A 273 -10.96 -14.74 -22.53
C GLY A 273 -12.18 -14.64 -21.61
N SER A 274 -12.67 -15.77 -21.10
CA SER A 274 -13.76 -15.85 -20.12
C SER A 274 -13.64 -17.11 -19.28
N VAL A 275 -14.17 -17.08 -18.06
CA VAL A 275 -14.27 -18.26 -17.20
C VAL A 275 -15.66 -18.35 -16.57
N THR A 276 -16.28 -19.52 -16.62
CA THR A 276 -17.59 -19.78 -15.99
C THR A 276 -17.39 -20.73 -14.82
N VAL A 277 -17.82 -20.29 -13.63
CA VAL A 277 -17.81 -21.08 -12.39
C VAL A 277 -19.22 -21.64 -12.16
N PRO A 278 -19.41 -22.97 -12.12
CA PRO A 278 -20.74 -23.55 -11.93
C PRO A 278 -21.33 -23.20 -10.56
N ALA A 279 -22.65 -23.24 -10.46
CA ALA A 279 -23.37 -23.11 -9.19
C ALA A 279 -22.89 -24.18 -8.18
N ASN A 280 -22.67 -23.77 -6.93
CA ASN A 280 -22.18 -24.62 -5.84
C ASN A 280 -20.92 -25.44 -6.22
N GLY A 281 -20.04 -24.87 -7.03
CA GLY A 281 -18.91 -25.60 -7.59
C GLY A 281 -17.69 -24.73 -7.84
N SER A 282 -16.70 -25.31 -8.50
CA SER A 282 -15.45 -24.64 -8.82
C SER A 282 -15.01 -24.92 -10.26
N THR A 283 -14.14 -24.08 -10.76
CA THR A 283 -13.44 -24.25 -12.04
C THR A 283 -12.00 -23.77 -11.89
N THR A 284 -11.14 -24.19 -12.80
CA THR A 284 -9.73 -23.80 -12.80
C THR A 284 -9.43 -22.94 -14.00
N MET A 285 -8.84 -21.78 -13.76
CA MET A 285 -8.25 -20.93 -14.79
C MET A 285 -6.74 -21.14 -14.81
N THR A 286 -6.20 -21.52 -15.97
CA THR A 286 -4.74 -21.61 -16.16
C THR A 286 -4.20 -20.26 -16.62
N VAL A 287 -3.21 -19.75 -15.90
CA VAL A 287 -2.43 -18.55 -16.25
C VAL A 287 -1.05 -19.02 -16.67
N THR A 288 -0.59 -18.60 -17.85
CA THR A 288 0.73 -18.97 -18.36
C THR A 288 1.56 -17.73 -18.60
N VAL A 289 2.80 -17.73 -18.08
CA VAL A 289 3.82 -16.73 -18.42
C VAL A 289 4.79 -17.31 -19.44
N ASN A 290 5.12 -16.53 -20.46
CA ASN A 290 6.15 -16.86 -21.44
C ASN A 290 6.82 -15.57 -21.95
N SER A 291 8.11 -15.41 -21.68
CA SER A 291 8.88 -14.28 -22.19
C SER A 291 10.12 -14.78 -22.93
N SER A 292 10.38 -14.19 -24.10
CA SER A 292 11.54 -14.50 -24.93
C SER A 292 12.84 -13.83 -24.45
N ASN A 293 12.76 -12.96 -23.45
CA ASN A 293 13.88 -12.19 -22.92
C ASN A 293 13.99 -12.37 -21.41
N GLY A 294 15.13 -11.97 -20.83
CA GLY A 294 15.24 -11.83 -19.38
C GLY A 294 14.62 -10.51 -18.94
N ASP A 295 13.51 -10.57 -18.21
CA ASP A 295 12.74 -9.41 -17.78
C ASP A 295 11.84 -9.74 -16.57
N VAL A 296 11.21 -8.69 -16.01
CA VAL A 296 10.15 -8.85 -15.02
C VAL A 296 8.80 -8.79 -15.73
N VAL A 297 7.96 -9.79 -15.48
CA VAL A 297 6.59 -9.86 -16.01
C VAL A 297 5.65 -9.67 -14.83
N GLN A 298 4.95 -8.53 -14.80
CA GLN A 298 4.12 -8.17 -13.66
C GLN A 298 2.93 -7.29 -14.02
N GLY A 299 1.87 -7.40 -13.23
CA GLY A 299 0.61 -6.70 -13.43
C GLY A 299 -0.54 -7.38 -12.70
N TRP A 300 -1.75 -7.27 -13.24
CA TRP A 300 -2.97 -7.89 -12.70
C TRP A 300 -3.76 -8.61 -13.80
N ILE A 301 -4.44 -9.68 -13.40
CA ILE A 301 -5.49 -10.32 -14.20
C ILE A 301 -6.82 -9.90 -13.59
N ASN A 302 -7.68 -9.31 -14.40
CA ASN A 302 -8.99 -8.81 -13.99
C ASN A 302 -10.07 -9.78 -14.47
N LEU A 303 -11.09 -9.95 -13.65
CA LEU A 303 -12.24 -10.83 -13.86
C LEU A 303 -13.49 -9.99 -13.64
N ASP A 304 -14.06 -9.50 -14.74
CA ASP A 304 -15.26 -8.68 -14.73
C ASP A 304 -16.48 -9.60 -14.63
N GLY A 305 -17.15 -9.56 -13.48
CA GLY A 305 -18.17 -10.53 -13.09
C GLY A 305 -19.60 -10.01 -13.27
N PRO A 306 -20.61 -10.81 -12.88
CA PRO A 306 -21.99 -10.36 -12.88
C PRO A 306 -22.23 -9.30 -11.80
N GLY A 307 -22.98 -8.25 -12.14
CA GLY A 307 -23.36 -7.20 -11.20
C GLY A 307 -22.15 -6.37 -10.77
N SER A 308 -21.77 -6.47 -9.49
CA SER A 308 -20.61 -5.79 -8.91
C SER A 308 -19.54 -6.77 -8.40
N ASN A 309 -19.60 -8.05 -8.81
CA ASN A 309 -18.64 -9.06 -8.39
C ASN A 309 -17.39 -9.05 -9.28
N ASP A 310 -16.73 -7.89 -9.37
CA ASP A 310 -15.47 -7.77 -10.08
C ASP A 310 -14.32 -8.22 -9.16
N LEU A 311 -13.39 -8.97 -9.74
CA LEU A 311 -12.21 -9.49 -9.05
C LEU A 311 -10.96 -9.17 -9.83
N HIS A 312 -9.84 -9.14 -9.14
CA HIS A 312 -8.53 -9.20 -9.78
C HIS A 312 -7.52 -9.86 -8.86
N PHE A 313 -6.43 -10.29 -9.46
CA PHE A 313 -5.27 -10.74 -8.72
C PHE A 313 -3.99 -10.36 -9.44
N ALA A 314 -2.96 -10.08 -8.64
CA ALA A 314 -1.67 -9.73 -9.18
C ALA A 314 -0.94 -10.96 -9.74
N TYR A 315 -0.16 -10.76 -10.79
CA TYR A 315 0.80 -11.73 -11.31
C TYR A 315 2.23 -11.17 -11.24
N TYR A 316 3.20 -12.06 -11.00
CA TYR A 316 4.62 -11.72 -10.98
C TYR A 316 5.50 -12.90 -11.42
N ALA A 317 6.47 -12.63 -12.30
CA ALA A 317 7.54 -13.56 -12.66
C ALA A 317 8.87 -12.82 -12.88
N GLN A 318 9.96 -13.37 -12.33
CA GLN A 318 11.33 -13.02 -12.69
C GLN A 318 11.79 -13.97 -13.81
N VAL A 319 11.87 -13.48 -15.04
CA VAL A 319 12.29 -14.31 -16.19
C VAL A 319 13.80 -14.23 -16.36
N GLY A 320 14.46 -15.38 -16.34
CA GLY A 320 15.91 -15.46 -16.50
C GLY A 320 16.68 -15.28 -15.18
N LYS A 321 17.73 -14.45 -15.21
CA LYS A 321 18.59 -14.22 -14.05
C LYS A 321 17.99 -13.20 -13.08
#